data_AF-A0A453QDS8-F1
#
_entry.id   AF-A0A453QDS8-F1
#
_cell.length_a   1.000
_cell.length_b   1.000
_cell.length_c   1.000
_cell.angle_alpha   90.00
_cell.angle_beta   90.00
_cell.angle_gamma   90.00
#
_symmetry.space_group_name_H-M   'P 1'
#
loop_
_entity.id
_entity.type
_entity.pdbx_description
1 polymer ?
#
loop_
_entity_poly.entity_id
_entity_poly.type
_entity_poly.pdbx_seq_one_letter_code
_entity_poly.pdbx_strand_id
1 'polypeptide(L)'
;MKNCSPRILNGRVLQTRRPYLFKRYAFFRVCLMIIFSLPLMILEGFNLLLCGCFSRYCNDLNRRYNFLTLLVKLYAPYAFFKGRFDDSNLTWLRMETKICNVDGGNLNFDPKQISWHSYLISVHVPAVLKYAQMKKGTTLRRTSYSYSQ
;
A
#
# COMPACT_ATOMS: atom_id res chain seq x y z
N MET A 1 -14.49 -19.38 -13.47
CA MET A 1 -13.10 -19.24 -12.97
C MET A 1 -12.19 -19.21 -14.19
N LYS A 2 -11.50 -18.10 -14.49
CA LYS A 2 -10.53 -18.08 -15.60
C LYS A 2 -9.19 -18.64 -15.10
N ASN A 3 -8.72 -19.72 -15.73
CA ASN A 3 -7.39 -20.28 -15.46
C ASN A 3 -6.33 -19.26 -15.88
N CYS A 4 -5.56 -18.74 -14.93
CA CYS A 4 -4.38 -17.95 -15.22
C CYS A 4 -3.23 -18.90 -15.59
N SER A 5 -2.52 -18.59 -16.68
CA SER A 5 -1.34 -19.34 -17.12
C SER A 5 -0.30 -19.52 -16.01
N PRO A 6 0.39 -20.68 -15.96
CA PRO A 6 1.44 -20.94 -14.98
C PRO A 6 2.61 -19.96 -15.15
N ARG A 7 3.21 -19.53 -14.03
CA ARG A 7 4.43 -18.70 -14.06
C ARG A 7 5.59 -19.57 -14.51
N ILE A 8 6.31 -19.16 -15.55
CA ILE A 8 7.49 -19.86 -16.04
C ILE A 8 8.69 -18.99 -15.73
N LEU A 9 9.60 -19.46 -14.87
CA LEU A 9 10.88 -18.80 -14.62
C LEU A 9 11.99 -19.76 -15.06
N ASN A 10 12.80 -19.33 -16.02
CA ASN A 10 13.91 -20.13 -16.57
C ASN A 10 13.46 -21.53 -17.04
N GLY A 11 12.35 -21.60 -17.78
CA GLY A 11 11.79 -22.86 -18.29
C GLY A 11 11.09 -23.75 -17.25
N ARG A 12 11.09 -23.38 -15.96
CA ARG A 12 10.41 -24.13 -14.90
C ARG A 12 9.13 -23.46 -14.46
N VAL A 13 8.06 -24.25 -14.31
CA VAL A 13 6.80 -23.78 -13.74
C VAL A 13 7.01 -23.48 -12.26
N LEU A 14 6.98 -22.20 -11.90
CA LEU A 14 6.96 -21.77 -10.51
C LEU A 14 5.60 -22.10 -9.90
N GLN A 15 5.59 -23.11 -9.03
CA GLN A 15 4.48 -23.35 -8.11
C GLN A 15 4.41 -22.20 -7.10
N THR A 16 3.77 -21.11 -7.51
CA THR A 16 3.46 -20.01 -6.60
C THR A 16 2.24 -20.42 -5.81
N ARG A 17 2.46 -20.88 -4.57
CA ARG A 17 1.40 -21.06 -3.59
C ARG A 17 0.70 -19.71 -3.49
N ARG A 18 -0.59 -19.66 -3.83
CA ARG A 18 -1.36 -18.42 -3.70
C ARG A 18 -1.20 -17.96 -2.25
N PRO A 19 -0.73 -16.73 -1.99
CA PRO A 19 -0.82 -16.21 -0.63
C PRO A 19 -2.28 -16.32 -0.23
N TYR A 20 -2.55 -16.75 1.01
CA TYR A 20 -3.89 -16.83 1.56
C TYR A 20 -4.44 -15.41 1.74
N LEU A 21 -4.83 -14.79 0.62
CA LEU A 21 -5.54 -13.53 0.63
C LEU A 21 -6.94 -13.82 1.18
N PHE A 22 -7.39 -13.00 2.12
CA PHE A 22 -8.72 -13.13 2.69
C PHE A 22 -9.76 -13.21 1.56
N LYS A 23 -10.55 -14.29 1.58
CA LYS A 23 -11.51 -14.64 0.52
C LYS A 23 -12.52 -13.51 0.24
N ARG A 24 -12.73 -12.62 1.22
CA ARG A 24 -13.67 -11.50 1.17
C ARG A 24 -13.03 -10.25 1.79
N TYR A 25 -13.02 -9.15 1.06
CA TYR A 25 -12.56 -7.83 1.53
C TYR A 25 -13.22 -7.39 2.84
N ALA A 26 -14.50 -7.72 3.02
CA ALA A 26 -15.22 -7.47 4.27
C ALA A 26 -14.56 -8.14 5.48
N PHE A 27 -14.13 -9.39 5.35
CA PHE A 27 -13.50 -10.12 6.44
C PHE A 27 -12.11 -9.55 6.78
N PHE A 28 -11.32 -9.19 5.76
CA PHE A 28 -10.05 -8.48 5.99
C PHE A 28 -10.26 -7.16 6.74
N ARG A 29 -11.25 -6.36 6.33
CA ARG A 29 -11.56 -5.10 7.03
C ARG A 29 -11.97 -5.33 8.48
N VAL A 30 -12.80 -6.35 8.74
CA VAL A 30 -13.24 -6.70 10.10
C VAL A 30 -12.05 -7.19 10.93
N CYS A 31 -11.21 -8.09 10.42
CA CYS A 31 -10.00 -8.53 11.12
C CYS A 31 -9.05 -7.38 11.42
N LEU A 32 -8.81 -6.48 10.47
CA LEU A 32 -8.00 -5.30 10.71
C LEU A 32 -8.64 -4.38 11.75
N MET A 33 -9.95 -4.15 11.70
CA MET A 33 -10.63 -3.38 12.74
C MET A 33 -10.47 -4.03 14.10
N ILE A 34 -10.65 -5.34 14.22
CA ILE A 34 -10.51 -6.07 15.50
C ILE A 34 -9.08 -5.96 16.03
N ILE A 35 -8.07 -6.27 15.20
CA ILE A 35 -6.66 -6.30 15.61
C ILE A 35 -6.15 -4.90 15.97
N PHE A 36 -6.61 -3.85 15.28
CA PHE A 36 -6.10 -2.49 15.48
C PHE A 36 -6.95 -1.63 16.42
N SER A 37 -8.26 -1.85 16.51
CA SER A 37 -9.16 -1.04 17.37
C SER A 37 -9.24 -1.56 18.81
N LEU A 38 -9.16 -2.87 19.04
CA LEU A 38 -9.22 -3.42 20.40
C LEU A 38 -8.08 -2.95 21.31
N PRO A 39 -6.79 -2.95 20.91
CA PRO A 39 -5.70 -2.49 21.76
C PRO A 39 -5.84 -1.00 22.11
N LEU A 40 -6.35 -0.19 21.18
CA LEU A 40 -6.55 1.24 21.36
C LEU A 40 -7.66 1.53 22.38
N MET A 41 -8.79 0.83 22.27
CA MET A 41 -9.91 0.96 23.20
C MET A 41 -9.52 0.55 24.62
N ILE A 42 -8.77 -0.55 24.76
CA ILE A 42 -8.26 -1.00 26.06
C ILE A 42 -7.32 0.04 26.65
N LEU A 43 -6.38 0.56 25.85
CA LEU A 43 -5.39 1.53 26.31
C LEU A 43 -6.00 2.88 26.70
N GLU A 44 -6.99 3.38 25.97
CA GLU A 44 -7.73 4.60 26.34
C GLU A 44 -8.46 4.43 27.68
N GLY A 45 -9.05 3.24 27.91
CA GLY A 45 -9.67 2.90 29.19
C GLY A 45 -8.66 2.92 30.36
N PHE A 46 -7.49 2.33 30.16
CA PHE A 46 -6.40 2.39 31.15
C PHE A 46 -5.88 3.82 31.37
N ASN A 47 -5.80 4.63 30.31
CA ASN A 47 -5.39 6.03 30.44
C ASN A 47 -6.40 6.85 31.26
N LEU A 48 -7.69 6.58 31.12
CA LEU A 48 -8.75 7.19 31.92
C LEU A 48 -8.64 6.75 33.40
N LEU A 49 -8.44 5.45 33.64
CA LEU A 49 -8.25 4.88 34.98
C LEU A 49 -6.99 5.39 35.68
N LEU A 50 -5.93 5.69 34.93
CA LEU A 50 -4.64 6.18 35.43
C LEU A 50 -4.50 7.71 35.33
N CYS A 51 -5.62 8.44 35.36
CA CYS A 51 -5.67 9.91 35.41
C CYS A 51 -4.82 10.61 34.34
N GLY A 52 -4.77 10.06 33.12
CA GLY A 52 -4.06 10.67 32.00
C GLY A 52 -2.55 10.43 31.94
N CYS A 53 -1.97 9.57 32.80
CA CYS A 53 -0.54 9.23 32.78
C CYS A 53 -0.03 8.74 31.41
N PHE A 54 -0.91 8.14 30.59
CA PHE A 54 -0.59 7.63 29.27
C PHE A 54 -1.13 8.51 28.15
N SER A 55 -1.58 9.73 28.43
CA SER A 55 -2.22 10.62 27.44
C SER A 55 -1.33 10.88 26.23
N ARG A 56 -0.03 11.13 26.45
CA ARG A 56 0.97 11.26 25.36
C ARG A 56 1.10 9.99 24.54
N TYR A 57 1.15 8.83 25.20
CA TYR A 57 1.29 7.53 24.53
C TYR A 57 0.04 7.17 23.71
N CYS A 58 -1.15 7.44 24.26
CA CYS A 58 -2.43 7.25 23.58
C CYS A 58 -2.54 8.17 22.35
N ASN A 59 -2.13 9.43 22.47
CA ASN A 59 -2.14 10.37 21.34
C ASN A 59 -1.17 9.96 20.22
N ASP A 60 0.04 9.49 20.55
CA ASP A 60 0.99 8.98 19.55
C ASP A 60 0.46 7.72 18.85
N LEU A 61 -0.11 6.78 19.62
CA LEU A 61 -0.74 5.58 19.07
C LEU A 61 -1.95 5.90 18.20
N ASN A 62 -2.80 6.84 18.60
CA ASN A 62 -3.94 7.28 17.79
C ASN A 62 -3.46 7.88 16.46
N ARG A 63 -2.36 8.64 16.45
CA ARG A 63 -1.74 9.14 15.22
C ARG A 63 -1.22 7.99 14.33
N ARG A 64 -0.54 7.00 14.91
CA ARG A 64 -0.06 5.79 14.18
C ARG A 64 -1.23 4.97 13.62
N TYR A 65 -2.31 4.83 14.38
CA TYR A 65 -3.52 4.12 13.96
C TYR A 65 -4.23 4.80 12.79
N ASN A 66 -4.39 6.13 12.84
CA ASN A 66 -4.97 6.89 11.74
C ASN A 66 -4.14 6.73 10.45
N PHE A 67 -2.82 6.71 10.58
CA PHE A 67 -1.92 6.44 9.46
C PHE A 67 -2.07 5.02 8.91
N LEU A 68 -2.10 3.99 9.76
CA LEU A 68 -2.32 2.60 9.35
C LEU A 68 -3.70 2.41 8.69
N THR A 69 -4.74 3.06 9.20
CA THR A 69 -6.08 3.03 8.61
C THR A 69 -6.08 3.62 7.20
N LEU A 70 -5.33 4.70 6.98
CA LEU A 70 -5.18 5.31 5.65
C LEU A 70 -4.41 4.38 4.70
N LEU A 71 -3.33 3.76 5.18
CA LEU A 71 -2.59 2.74 4.43
C LEU A 71 -3.47 1.58 4.00
N VAL A 72 -4.23 1.00 4.94
CA VAL A 72 -5.17 -0.08 4.64
C VAL A 72 -6.16 0.33 3.56
N LYS A 73 -6.75 1.53 3.66
CA LYS A 73 -7.69 2.04 2.66
C LYS A 73 -7.04 2.19 1.28
N LEU A 74 -5.82 2.69 1.24
CA LEU A 74 -5.07 2.90 0.01
C LEU A 74 -4.65 1.59 -0.66
N TYR A 75 -4.13 0.63 0.12
CA TYR A 75 -3.59 -0.63 -0.41
C TYR A 75 -4.63 -1.75 -0.54
N ALA A 76 -5.78 -1.64 0.12
CA ALA A 76 -6.90 -2.57 -0.05
C ALA A 76 -7.23 -2.88 -1.51
N PRO A 77 -7.49 -1.91 -2.40
CA PRO A 77 -7.82 -2.21 -3.80
C PRO A 77 -6.72 -2.99 -4.51
N TYR A 78 -5.45 -2.79 -4.16
CA TYR A 78 -4.31 -3.50 -4.73
C TYR A 78 -4.18 -4.92 -4.15
N ALA A 79 -4.40 -5.09 -2.84
CA ALA A 79 -4.36 -6.40 -2.17
C ALA A 79 -5.50 -7.33 -2.59
N PHE A 80 -6.67 -6.78 -2.94
CA PHE A 80 -7.84 -7.54 -3.41
C PHE A 80 -8.03 -7.49 -4.94
N PHE A 81 -7.07 -6.92 -5.66
CA PHE A 81 -7.12 -6.92 -7.12
C PHE A 81 -7.07 -8.36 -7.62
N LYS A 82 -8.07 -8.77 -8.41
CA LYS A 82 -8.13 -10.14 -8.98
C LYS A 82 -7.07 -10.36 -10.07
N GLY A 83 -6.52 -9.28 -10.62
CA GLY A 83 -5.43 -9.35 -11.57
C GLY A 83 -4.09 -9.64 -10.89
N ARG A 84 -3.18 -10.20 -11.67
CA ARG A 84 -1.80 -10.43 -11.24
C ARG A 84 -0.93 -9.36 -11.89
N PHE A 85 -0.15 -8.65 -11.07
CA PHE A 85 0.95 -7.84 -11.58
C PHE A 85 2.13 -8.77 -11.84
N ASP A 86 2.54 -8.84 -13.10
CA ASP A 86 3.65 -9.66 -13.56
C ASP A 86 4.66 -8.75 -14.26
N ASP A 87 5.95 -9.03 -14.09
CA ASP A 87 7.01 -8.24 -14.70
C ASP A 87 7.32 -8.70 -16.13
N SER A 88 6.64 -9.73 -16.69
CA SER A 88 6.86 -10.21 -18.05
C SER A 88 6.87 -9.10 -19.10
N ASN A 89 5.88 -8.20 -19.08
CA ASN A 89 5.84 -7.07 -20.02
C ASN A 89 7.04 -6.13 -19.85
N LEU A 90 7.44 -5.88 -18.61
CA LEU A 90 8.61 -5.05 -18.31
C LEU A 90 9.91 -5.74 -18.74
N THR A 91 10.03 -7.05 -18.53
CA THR A 91 11.19 -7.82 -18.97
C THR A 91 11.29 -7.86 -20.49
N TRP A 92 10.17 -8.03 -21.20
CA TRP A 92 10.12 -7.99 -22.65
C TRP A 92 10.53 -6.61 -23.18
N LEU A 93 9.95 -5.53 -22.63
CA LEU A 93 10.35 -4.16 -22.98
C LEU A 93 11.84 -3.90 -22.74
N ARG A 94 12.39 -4.39 -21.61
CA ARG A 94 13.84 -4.25 -21.32
C ARG A 94 14.71 -5.02 -22.33
N MET A 95 14.28 -6.20 -22.76
CA MET A 95 15.00 -6.96 -23.79
C MET A 95 14.97 -6.23 -25.12
N GLU A 96 13.80 -5.74 -25.55
CA GLU A 96 13.64 -5.01 -26.80
C GLU A 96 14.50 -3.75 -26.84
N THR A 97 14.53 -2.97 -25.75
CA THR A 97 15.39 -1.78 -25.66
C THR A 97 16.88 -2.09 -25.73
N LYS A 98 17.31 -3.27 -25.26
CA LYS A 98 18.71 -3.72 -25.35
C LYS A 98 19.07 -4.17 -26.76
N ILE A 99 18.14 -4.83 -27.46
CA ILE A 99 18.35 -5.34 -28.83
C ILE A 99 18.38 -4.19 -29.83
N CYS A 100 17.45 -3.23 -29.69
CA CYS A 100 17.33 -2.10 -30.61
C CYS A 100 18.42 -1.02 -30.41
N ASN A 101 19.33 -1.22 -29.44
CA ASN A 101 20.45 -0.34 -29.11
C ASN A 101 20.07 1.15 -29.14
N VAL A 102 18.86 1.48 -28.64
CA VAL A 102 18.37 2.86 -28.62
C VAL A 102 19.23 3.60 -27.60
N ASP A 103 20.19 4.38 -28.10
CA ASP A 103 21.39 4.97 -27.45
C ASP A 103 21.15 5.83 -26.17
N GLY A 104 19.99 5.75 -25.52
CA GLY A 104 19.71 6.38 -24.23
C GLY A 104 18.81 5.56 -23.29
N GLY A 105 18.42 4.34 -23.67
CA GLY A 105 17.30 3.62 -23.06
C GLY A 105 17.67 2.46 -22.15
N ASN A 106 18.71 2.55 -21.31
CA ASN A 106 18.86 1.56 -20.26
C ASN A 106 17.74 1.80 -19.24
N LEU A 107 16.59 1.15 -19.42
CA LEU A 107 15.54 1.03 -18.41
C LEU A 107 16.15 0.31 -17.21
N ASN A 108 16.82 1.11 -16.36
CA ASN A 108 17.58 0.67 -15.20
C ASN A 108 16.65 0.29 -14.03
N PHE A 109 15.41 -0.04 -14.36
CA PHE A 109 14.39 -0.46 -13.44
C PHE A 109 14.35 -1.99 -13.46
N ASP A 110 15.11 -2.59 -12.54
CA ASP A 110 15.03 -4.02 -12.26
C ASP A 110 14.22 -4.26 -10.99
N PRO A 111 12.97 -4.76 -11.08
CA PRO A 111 12.15 -5.05 -9.91
C PRO A 111 12.79 -6.09 -8.97
N LYS A 112 13.75 -6.90 -9.45
CA LYS A 112 14.45 -7.89 -8.63
C LYS A 112 15.58 -7.30 -7.80
N GLN A 113 16.13 -6.15 -8.21
CA GLN A 113 17.21 -5.46 -7.49
C GLN A 113 16.68 -4.48 -6.43
N ILE A 114 15.38 -4.17 -6.45
CA ILE A 114 14.75 -3.28 -5.48
C ILE A 114 14.57 -4.02 -4.15
N SER A 115 15.13 -3.46 -3.08
CA SER A 115 14.71 -3.82 -1.72
C SER A 115 13.29 -3.29 -1.49
N TRP A 116 12.30 -4.12 -1.84
CA TRP A 116 10.88 -3.75 -1.78
C TRP A 116 10.43 -3.29 -0.40
N HIS A 117 10.93 -3.93 0.65
CA HIS A 117 10.63 -3.54 2.03
C HIS A 117 11.08 -2.10 2.32
N SER A 118 12.36 -1.79 2.03
CA SER A 118 12.91 -0.46 2.27
C SER A 118 12.23 0.57 1.38
N TYR A 119 12.07 0.30 0.08
CA TYR A 119 11.43 1.21 -0.86
C TYR A 119 9.99 1.56 -0.45
N LEU A 120 9.19 0.57 -0.07
CA LEU A 120 7.80 0.80 0.30
C LEU A 120 7.69 1.69 1.54
N ILE A 121 8.51 1.43 2.56
CA ILE A 121 8.43 2.12 3.85
C ILE A 121 9.04 3.52 3.77
N SER A 122 10.22 3.67 3.17
CA SER A 122 10.95 4.94 3.21
C SER A 122 10.62 5.88 2.06
N VAL A 123 10.16 5.35 0.91
CA VAL A 123 9.93 6.16 -0.30
C VAL A 123 8.44 6.18 -0.66
N HIS A 124 7.85 5.03 -0.93
CA HIS A 124 6.54 4.97 -1.58
C HIS A 124 5.40 5.44 -0.67
N VAL A 125 5.32 4.91 0.56
CA VAL A 125 4.28 5.27 1.53
C VAL A 125 4.30 6.77 1.88
N PRO A 126 5.44 7.39 2.23
CA PRO A 126 5.52 8.82 2.49
C PRO A 126 5.11 9.67 1.27
N ALA A 127 5.54 9.28 0.08
CA ALA A 127 5.21 10.00 -1.15
C ALA A 127 3.70 9.99 -1.44
N VAL A 128 3.04 8.84 -1.31
CA VAL A 128 1.59 8.75 -1.52
C VAL A 128 0.82 9.53 -0.45
N LEU A 129 1.30 9.50 0.80
CA LEU A 129 0.69 10.30 1.87
C LEU A 129 0.78 11.80 1.55
N LYS A 130 1.95 12.28 1.12
CA LYS A 130 2.16 13.68 0.71
C LYS A 130 1.20 14.07 -0.42
N TYR A 131 1.04 13.21 -1.42
CA TYR A 131 0.12 13.45 -2.53
C TYR A 131 -1.35 13.50 -2.07
N ALA A 132 -1.77 12.58 -1.21
CA ALA A 132 -3.13 12.56 -0.67
C ALA A 132 -3.46 13.83 0.14
N GLN A 133 -2.48 14.33 0.91
CA GLN A 133 -2.61 15.59 1.64
C GLN A 133 -2.66 16.81 0.71
N MET A 134 -1.81 16.85 -0.33
CA MET A 134 -1.83 17.90 -1.33
C MET A 134 -3.22 17.99 -2.02
N LYS A 135 -3.79 16.84 -2.43
CA LYS A 135 -5.12 16.80 -3.05
C LYS A 135 -6.21 17.38 -2.15
N LYS A 136 -6.20 17.05 -0.85
CA LYS A 136 -7.18 17.61 0.12
C LYS A 136 -7.07 19.13 0.24
N GLY A 137 -5.86 19.68 0.29
CA GLY A 137 -5.64 21.13 0.32
C GLY A 137 -6.11 21.84 -0.95
N THR A 138 -5.89 21.24 -2.12
CA THR A 138 -6.35 21.80 -3.40
C THR A 138 -7.87 21.75 -3.53
N THR A 139 -8.52 20.69 -3.03
CA THR A 139 -10.00 20.60 -2.99
C THR A 139 -10.58 21.68 -2.09
N LEU A 140 -10.03 21.87 -0.88
CA LEU A 140 -10.49 22.91 0.06
C LEU A 140 -10.32 24.33 -0.51
N ARG A 141 -9.21 24.60 -1.20
CA ARG A 141 -8.99 25.86 -1.90
C ARG A 141 -9.98 26.05 -3.06
N ARG A 142 -10.24 25.02 -3.86
CA ARG A 142 -11.25 25.10 -4.95
C ARG A 142 -12.65 25.38 -4.42
N THR A 143 -13.05 24.76 -3.32
CA THR A 143 -14.36 25.00 -2.72
C THR A 143 -14.46 26.38 -2.07
N SER A 144 -13.38 26.94 -1.53
CA SER A 144 -13.40 28.31 -0.97
C SER A 144 -13.53 29.39 -2.05
N TYR A 145 -12.91 29.20 -3.23
CA TYR A 145 -13.08 30.13 -4.36
C TYR A 145 -14.48 30.05 -4.99
N SER A 146 -15.16 28.90 -4.92
CA SER A 146 -16.52 28.74 -5.45
C SER A 146 -17.63 29.29 -4.54
N TYR A 147 -17.31 29.63 -3.29
CA TYR A 147 -18.24 30.25 -2.32
C TYR A 147 -17.99 31.76 -2.13
N SER A 148 -17.00 32.32 -2.83
CA SER A 148 -16.65 33.75 -2.80
C SER A 148 -16.90 34.47 -4.14
N GLN A 149 -17.70 33.85 -5.02
CA GLN A 149 -18.42 34.48 -6.13
C GLN A 149 -19.92 34.37 -5.86
#